data_AF-A0A358IGG3-F1
#
_entry.id   AF-A0A358IGG3-F1
#
_cell.length_a   1.000
_cell.length_b   1.000
_cell.length_c   1.000
_cell.angle_alpha   90.00
_cell.angle_beta   90.00
_cell.angle_gamma   90.00
#
_symmetry.space_group_name_H-M   'P 1'
#
loop_
_entity.id
_entity.type
_entity.pdbx_description
1 polymer ?
#
loop_
_entity_poly.entity_id
_entity_poly.type
_entity_poly.pdbx_seq_one_letter_code
_entity_poly.pdbx_strand_id
1 'polypeptide(L)'
;MKKMSFMFVAVGVVSTVALEAQTFPTDDPVIQEMWKEGMEEGSQAYNLAQVLMDSIGPRLTGTSGYVQAAEWLESLYNAWGVDVERHEYGTWRGWERGITHVDLLEPRVRTLNATMMAWSPGTEGVVEAEVLALPELSSEADLEAWLPQVAGKVVAISFPEPSCRAPESWEGQATQVSYQRFLQERETAERSWTQSLLLAAGMDRGGARGAEAVVARRLEDAGAVAVLRALWSDGWGADKIFDASTERVATIHLSCED
;
A
#
# COMPACT_ATOMS: atom_id res chain seq x y z
N MET A 1 50.07 -68.52 25.95
CA MET A 1 48.95 -68.06 26.81
C MET A 1 48.41 -66.75 26.27
N LYS A 2 47.20 -66.77 25.68
CA LYS A 2 46.17 -65.71 25.74
C LYS A 2 44.95 -66.24 24.98
N LYS A 3 43.85 -66.44 25.71
CA LYS A 3 42.59 -67.03 25.21
C LYS A 3 41.85 -65.98 24.38
N MET A 4 41.42 -66.35 23.18
CA MET A 4 40.58 -65.54 22.31
C MET A 4 39.11 -65.80 22.69
N SER A 5 38.43 -64.77 23.20
CA SER A 5 37.02 -64.84 23.59
C SER A 5 36.17 -64.35 22.41
N PHE A 6 35.38 -65.22 21.80
CA PHE A 6 34.42 -64.85 20.76
C PHE A 6 33.14 -64.33 21.42
N MET A 7 32.85 -63.05 21.24
CA MET A 7 31.61 -62.41 21.70
C MET A 7 30.56 -62.53 20.58
N PHE A 8 29.53 -63.35 20.80
CA PHE A 8 28.37 -63.45 19.91
C PHE A 8 27.53 -62.17 20.01
N VAL A 9 27.40 -61.43 18.92
CA VAL A 9 26.47 -60.29 18.80
C VAL A 9 25.11 -60.85 18.40
N ALA A 10 24.12 -60.73 19.30
CA ALA A 10 22.73 -61.04 19.00
C ALA A 10 22.13 -59.95 18.09
N VAL A 11 21.80 -60.30 16.85
CA VAL A 11 21.06 -59.44 15.93
C VAL A 11 19.60 -59.42 16.36
N GLY A 12 19.18 -58.34 17.02
CA GLY A 12 17.78 -58.10 17.34
C GLY A 12 17.00 -57.75 16.08
N VAL A 13 15.94 -58.51 15.80
CA VAL A 13 14.96 -58.19 14.75
C VAL A 13 14.21 -56.93 15.17
N VAL A 14 14.54 -55.80 14.56
CA VAL A 14 13.76 -54.57 14.69
C VAL A 14 12.49 -54.76 13.87
N SER A 15 11.36 -54.99 14.54
CA SER A 15 10.04 -54.97 13.90
C SER A 15 9.78 -53.56 13.38
N THR A 16 9.74 -53.40 12.06
CA THR A 16 9.27 -52.19 11.41
C THR A 16 7.78 -52.05 11.67
N VAL A 17 7.41 -51.27 12.67
CA VAL A 17 6.03 -50.75 12.77
C VAL A 17 5.84 -49.88 11.54
N ALA A 18 4.96 -50.28 10.64
CA ALA A 18 4.55 -49.43 9.54
C ALA A 18 3.92 -48.18 10.17
N LEU A 19 4.65 -47.07 10.19
CA LEU A 19 4.01 -45.77 10.33
C LEU A 19 3.04 -45.70 9.16
N GLU A 20 1.74 -45.70 9.44
CA GLU A 20 0.76 -45.24 8.45
C GLU A 20 1.11 -43.79 8.15
N ALA A 21 1.86 -43.61 7.06
CA ALA A 21 2.08 -42.32 6.44
C ALA A 21 0.71 -41.72 6.10
N GLN A 22 0.65 -40.39 6.05
CA GLN A 22 -0.56 -39.60 5.74
C GLN A 22 -1.43 -40.31 4.69
N THR A 23 -2.50 -40.96 5.15
CA THR A 23 -3.51 -41.52 4.25
C THR A 23 -4.39 -40.38 3.77
N PHE A 24 -4.82 -40.46 2.51
CA PHE A 24 -5.75 -39.48 1.98
C PHE A 24 -7.04 -39.50 2.82
N PRO A 25 -7.66 -38.35 3.17
CA PRO A 25 -8.75 -38.31 4.16
C PRO A 25 -10.02 -39.09 3.82
N THR A 26 -10.15 -39.63 2.60
CA THR A 26 -11.32 -40.36 2.11
C THR A 26 -10.92 -41.40 1.06
N ASP A 27 -11.66 -42.51 1.00
CA ASP A 27 -11.53 -43.52 -0.05
C ASP A 27 -12.39 -43.21 -1.29
N ASP A 28 -13.08 -42.06 -1.33
CA ASP A 28 -13.89 -41.64 -2.48
C ASP A 28 -12.99 -41.36 -3.71
N PRO A 29 -13.11 -42.15 -4.80
CA PRO A 29 -12.23 -42.01 -5.95
C PRO A 29 -12.42 -40.68 -6.69
N VAL A 30 -13.61 -40.07 -6.64
CA VAL A 30 -13.86 -38.77 -7.29
C VAL A 30 -13.12 -37.66 -6.55
N ILE A 31 -13.16 -37.68 -5.22
CA ILE A 31 -12.45 -36.66 -4.41
C ILE A 31 -10.94 -36.81 -4.57
N GLN A 32 -10.43 -38.04 -4.65
CA GLN A 32 -9.01 -38.30 -4.91
C GLN A 32 -8.56 -37.76 -6.28
N GLU A 33 -9.35 -37.99 -7.33
CA GLU A 33 -9.04 -37.44 -8.67
C GLU A 33 -9.12 -35.91 -8.70
N MET A 34 -10.12 -35.29 -8.04
CA MET A 34 -10.19 -33.83 -7.91
C MET A 34 -8.96 -33.26 -7.20
N TRP A 35 -8.46 -33.94 -6.17
CA TRP A 35 -7.24 -33.54 -5.48
C TRP A 35 -6.02 -33.68 -6.37
N LYS A 36 -5.87 -34.79 -7.07
CA LYS A 36 -4.75 -35.00 -8.01
C LYS A 36 -4.72 -33.92 -9.09
N GLU A 37 -5.88 -33.58 -9.65
CA GLU A 37 -6.01 -32.52 -10.65
C GLU A 37 -5.69 -31.13 -10.06
N GLY A 38 -6.17 -30.82 -8.85
CA GLY A 38 -6.00 -29.48 -8.27
C GLY A 38 -4.65 -29.23 -7.60
N MET A 39 -4.11 -30.24 -6.92
CA MET A 39 -3.01 -30.11 -5.95
C MET A 39 -1.73 -30.82 -6.37
N GLU A 40 -1.79 -31.73 -7.34
CA GLU A 40 -0.64 -32.52 -7.78
C GLU A 40 -0.29 -32.19 -9.24
N GLU A 41 -0.48 -33.12 -10.16
CA GLU A 41 0.05 -33.05 -11.53
C GLU A 41 -0.82 -32.20 -12.49
N GLY A 42 -2.11 -32.02 -12.17
CA GLY A 42 -3.06 -31.34 -13.07
C GLY A 42 -3.15 -29.82 -12.89
N SER A 43 -2.53 -29.26 -11.86
CA SER A 43 -2.86 -27.91 -11.39
C SER A 43 -2.60 -26.83 -12.45
N GLN A 44 -3.67 -26.16 -12.89
CA GLN A 44 -3.60 -25.03 -13.84
C GLN A 44 -3.45 -23.67 -13.13
N ALA A 45 -3.43 -23.65 -11.79
CA ALA A 45 -3.49 -22.41 -11.00
C ALA A 45 -2.39 -21.41 -11.38
N TYR A 46 -1.16 -21.89 -11.58
CA TYR A 46 -0.03 -21.03 -11.97
C TYR A 46 -0.26 -20.36 -13.34
N ASN A 47 -0.61 -21.15 -14.36
CA ASN A 47 -0.79 -20.64 -15.73
C ASN A 47 -1.96 -19.65 -15.81
N LEU A 48 -3.07 -19.95 -15.14
CA LEU A 48 -4.25 -19.09 -15.12
C LEU A 48 -4.00 -17.80 -14.34
N ALA A 49 -3.30 -17.89 -13.20
CA ALA A 49 -2.93 -16.73 -12.41
C ALA A 49 -1.98 -15.80 -13.18
N GLN A 50 -1.00 -16.37 -13.91
CA GLN A 50 -0.03 -15.61 -14.70
C GLN A 50 -0.71 -14.66 -15.69
N VAL A 51 -1.74 -15.13 -16.42
CA VAL A 51 -2.48 -14.27 -17.36
C VAL A 51 -3.16 -13.10 -16.65
N LEU A 52 -3.82 -13.37 -15.52
CA LEU A 52 -4.52 -12.34 -14.75
C LEU A 52 -3.57 -11.36 -14.05
N MET A 53 -2.40 -11.82 -13.61
CA MET A 53 -1.45 -11.04 -12.81
C MET A 53 -0.46 -10.24 -13.66
N ASP A 54 0.05 -10.82 -14.75
CA ASP A 54 1.13 -10.19 -15.51
C ASP A 54 0.63 -9.66 -16.86
N SER A 55 -0.16 -10.45 -17.59
CA SER A 55 -0.60 -10.07 -18.95
C SER A 55 -1.72 -9.03 -18.91
N ILE A 56 -2.72 -9.24 -18.04
CA ILE A 56 -3.83 -8.28 -17.83
C ILE A 56 -3.47 -7.27 -16.73
N GLY A 57 -3.01 -7.76 -15.58
CA GLY A 57 -2.57 -6.90 -14.48
C GLY A 57 -3.71 -6.29 -13.64
N PRO A 58 -3.56 -5.03 -13.18
CA PRO A 58 -4.54 -4.35 -12.35
C PRO A 58 -5.90 -4.22 -13.04
N ARG A 59 -6.96 -4.62 -12.34
CA ARG A 59 -8.30 -4.81 -12.89
C ARG A 59 -9.38 -4.30 -11.94
N LEU A 60 -9.18 -3.06 -11.47
CA LEU A 60 -10.15 -2.36 -10.64
C LEU A 60 -11.49 -2.24 -11.38
N THR A 61 -12.60 -2.36 -10.66
CA THR A 61 -13.94 -2.23 -11.24
C THR A 61 -14.08 -0.93 -12.04
N GLY A 62 -14.60 -1.04 -13.26
CA GLY A 62 -14.80 0.10 -14.16
C GLY A 62 -13.56 0.51 -14.97
N THR A 63 -12.44 -0.21 -14.89
CA THR A 63 -11.26 0.03 -15.75
C THR A 63 -11.21 -0.89 -16.96
N SER A 64 -10.35 -0.55 -17.93
CA SER A 64 -10.08 -1.37 -19.11
C SER A 64 -9.55 -2.77 -18.75
N GLY A 65 -8.74 -2.87 -17.67
CA GLY A 65 -8.21 -4.15 -17.18
C GLY A 65 -9.30 -5.09 -16.66
N TYR A 66 -10.37 -4.57 -16.05
CA TYR A 66 -11.52 -5.38 -15.64
C TYR A 66 -12.25 -5.97 -16.86
N VAL A 67 -12.49 -5.16 -17.89
CA VAL A 67 -13.15 -5.59 -19.12
C VAL A 67 -12.34 -6.70 -19.81
N GLN A 68 -11.02 -6.50 -19.95
CA GLN A 68 -10.12 -7.50 -20.53
C GLN A 68 -10.11 -8.82 -19.73
N ALA A 69 -10.17 -8.76 -18.40
CA ALA A 69 -10.25 -9.96 -17.57
C ALA A 69 -11.55 -10.74 -17.76
N ALA A 70 -12.69 -10.04 -17.88
CA ALA A 70 -13.98 -10.66 -18.12
C ALA A 70 -14.04 -11.33 -19.51
N GLU A 71 -13.54 -10.65 -20.54
CA GLU A 71 -13.46 -11.19 -21.90
C GLU A 71 -12.52 -12.41 -21.99
N TRP A 72 -11.38 -12.35 -21.31
CA TRP A 72 -10.47 -13.49 -21.21
C TRP A 72 -11.12 -14.69 -20.53
N LEU A 73 -11.83 -14.48 -19.43
CA LEU A 73 -12.52 -15.55 -18.69
C LEU A 73 -13.60 -16.23 -19.55
N GLU A 74 -14.41 -15.44 -20.27
CA GLU A 74 -15.41 -15.96 -21.19
C GLU A 74 -14.78 -16.78 -22.31
N SER A 75 -13.69 -16.29 -22.90
CA SER A 75 -12.97 -17.04 -23.93
C SER A 75 -12.41 -18.36 -23.38
N LEU A 76 -11.89 -18.36 -22.15
CA LEU A 76 -11.35 -19.55 -21.49
C LEU A 76 -12.45 -20.58 -21.25
N TYR A 77 -13.59 -20.16 -20.70
CA TYR A 77 -14.71 -21.06 -20.40
C TYR A 77 -15.30 -21.65 -21.68
N ASN A 78 -15.48 -20.84 -22.72
CA ASN A 78 -15.90 -21.33 -24.03
C ASN A 78 -14.92 -22.37 -24.61
N ALA A 79 -13.60 -22.15 -24.47
CA ALA A 79 -12.58 -23.10 -24.92
C ALA A 79 -12.62 -24.43 -24.14
N TRP A 80 -13.03 -24.40 -22.88
CA TRP A 80 -13.26 -25.59 -22.06
C TRP A 80 -14.64 -26.23 -22.27
N GLY A 81 -15.50 -25.65 -23.11
CA GLY A 81 -16.87 -26.12 -23.33
C GLY A 81 -17.81 -25.85 -22.15
N VAL A 82 -17.49 -24.86 -21.31
CA VAL A 82 -18.32 -24.38 -20.20
C VAL A 82 -19.22 -23.25 -20.71
N ASP A 83 -20.53 -23.38 -20.49
CA ASP A 83 -21.51 -22.33 -20.81
C ASP A 83 -21.31 -21.12 -19.89
N VAL A 84 -21.25 -19.92 -20.47
CA VAL A 84 -20.89 -18.69 -19.75
C VAL A 84 -21.76 -17.52 -20.19
N GLU A 85 -22.26 -16.76 -19.22
CA GLU A 85 -23.07 -15.57 -19.44
C GLU A 85 -22.55 -14.41 -18.56
N ARG A 86 -22.38 -13.22 -19.16
CA ARG A 86 -22.02 -12.00 -18.43
C ARG A 86 -23.29 -11.28 -17.97
N HIS A 87 -23.37 -11.02 -16.68
CA HIS A 87 -24.46 -10.25 -16.09
C HIS A 87 -23.97 -8.86 -15.72
N GLU A 88 -24.52 -7.84 -16.37
CA GLU A 88 -24.29 -6.46 -15.97
C GLU A 88 -25.10 -6.15 -14.71
N TYR A 89 -24.41 -5.71 -13.66
CA TYR A 89 -25.03 -5.28 -12.43
C TYR A 89 -24.44 -3.94 -12.04
N GLY A 90 -25.23 -2.87 -12.02
CA GLY A 90 -24.79 -1.55 -11.53
C GLY A 90 -23.82 -0.78 -12.43
N THR A 91 -23.49 0.44 -12.01
CA THR A 91 -22.51 1.32 -12.67
C THR A 91 -21.62 1.96 -11.61
N TRP A 92 -20.30 1.88 -11.79
CA TRP A 92 -19.32 2.49 -10.89
C TRP A 92 -18.38 3.42 -11.66
N ARG A 93 -17.83 4.40 -10.96
CA ARG A 93 -16.71 5.18 -11.49
C ARG A 93 -15.48 4.27 -11.52
N GLY A 94 -14.89 4.14 -12.71
CA GLY A 94 -13.55 3.61 -12.86
C GLY A 94 -12.51 4.66 -12.48
N TRP A 95 -11.33 4.19 -12.06
CA TRP A 95 -10.17 5.05 -11.87
C TRP A 95 -8.92 4.27 -12.22
N GLU A 96 -8.05 4.88 -13.01
CA GLU A 96 -6.80 4.29 -13.45
C GLU A 96 -5.68 5.28 -13.16
N ARG A 97 -4.64 4.81 -12.47
CA ARG A 97 -3.48 5.63 -12.16
C ARG A 97 -2.67 5.84 -13.44
N GLY A 98 -2.58 7.10 -13.88
CA GLY A 98 -1.67 7.49 -14.95
C GLY A 98 -0.23 7.69 -14.48
N ILE A 99 0.57 8.30 -15.35
CA ILE A 99 1.94 8.69 -15.03
C ILE A 99 1.90 9.83 -14.00
N THR A 100 2.73 9.71 -12.95
CA THR A 100 3.00 10.81 -12.02
C THR A 100 4.44 11.21 -12.19
N HIS A 101 4.68 12.50 -12.43
CA HIS A 101 6.02 13.08 -12.53
C HIS A 101 6.04 14.39 -11.76
N VAL A 102 6.97 14.53 -10.82
CA VAL A 102 7.10 15.72 -9.98
C VAL A 102 8.57 16.09 -9.91
N ASP A 103 8.90 17.29 -10.36
CA ASP A 103 10.24 17.86 -10.24
C ASP A 103 10.20 19.05 -9.28
N LEU A 104 11.12 19.04 -8.32
CA LEU A 104 11.50 20.24 -7.59
C LEU A 104 12.31 21.11 -8.55
N LEU A 105 11.89 22.35 -8.77
CA LEU A 105 12.60 23.29 -9.64
C LEU A 105 13.58 24.17 -8.86
N GLU A 106 13.17 24.62 -7.67
CA GLU A 106 13.95 25.44 -6.76
C GLU A 106 13.88 24.89 -5.32
N PRO A 107 14.92 25.06 -4.49
CA PRO A 107 16.19 25.76 -4.76
C PRO A 107 17.20 24.90 -5.55
N ARG A 108 16.85 23.64 -5.86
CA ARG A 108 17.67 22.74 -6.67
C ARG A 108 16.77 21.89 -7.55
N VAL A 109 17.20 21.66 -8.78
CA VAL A 109 16.49 20.79 -9.71
C VAL A 109 16.66 19.33 -9.27
N ARG A 110 15.56 18.66 -8.94
CA ARG A 110 15.55 17.23 -8.56
C ARG A 110 14.18 16.62 -8.87
N THR A 111 14.18 15.45 -9.51
CA THR A 111 12.98 14.61 -9.60
C THR A 111 12.67 13.99 -8.24
N LEU A 112 11.45 14.19 -7.78
CA LEU A 112 10.97 13.70 -6.48
C LEU A 112 10.34 12.31 -6.66
N ASN A 113 10.50 11.46 -5.65
CA ASN A 113 9.79 10.20 -5.58
C ASN A 113 8.34 10.44 -5.17
N ALA A 114 7.47 10.43 -6.17
CA ALA A 114 6.08 10.80 -6.03
C ALA A 114 5.17 9.79 -6.73
N THR A 115 3.96 9.62 -6.20
CA THR A 115 2.91 8.91 -6.90
C THR A 115 1.57 9.55 -6.57
N MET A 116 0.67 9.58 -7.54
CA MET A 116 -0.67 10.10 -7.31
C MET A 116 -1.35 9.32 -6.16
N MET A 117 -2.29 9.90 -5.43
CA MET A 117 -3.09 9.12 -4.49
C MET A 117 -4.25 8.41 -5.20
N ALA A 118 -4.77 7.32 -4.63
CA ALA A 118 -5.89 6.60 -5.23
C ALA A 118 -7.12 7.52 -5.34
N TRP A 119 -7.90 7.41 -6.41
CA TRP A 119 -9.08 8.27 -6.67
C TRP A 119 -8.81 9.77 -6.83
N SER A 120 -7.55 10.21 -6.82
CA SER A 120 -7.20 11.60 -7.13
C SER A 120 -7.56 11.92 -8.59
N PRO A 121 -8.06 13.13 -8.88
CA PRO A 121 -8.04 13.65 -10.24
C PRO A 121 -6.59 13.87 -10.70
N GLY A 122 -6.39 13.90 -12.02
CA GLY A 122 -5.13 14.29 -12.63
C GLY A 122 -5.00 15.80 -12.78
N THR A 123 -3.94 16.24 -13.46
CA THR A 123 -3.76 17.64 -13.86
C THR A 123 -4.09 17.83 -15.32
N GLU A 124 -4.58 19.02 -15.70
CA GLU A 124 -4.77 19.41 -17.10
C GLU A 124 -3.44 19.88 -17.72
N GLY A 125 -2.48 18.96 -17.80
CA GLY A 125 -1.11 19.26 -18.23
C GLY A 125 -0.16 19.56 -17.07
N VAL A 126 0.93 20.25 -17.36
CA VAL A 126 1.98 20.57 -16.38
C VAL A 126 1.49 21.67 -15.45
N VAL A 127 1.60 21.45 -14.14
CA VAL A 127 1.35 22.45 -13.11
C VAL A 127 2.67 22.86 -12.50
N GLU A 128 3.00 24.15 -12.58
CA GLU A 128 4.14 24.76 -11.91
C GLU A 128 3.61 25.77 -10.89
N ALA A 129 3.95 25.57 -9.62
CA ALA A 129 3.51 26.44 -8.54
C ALA A 129 4.44 26.34 -7.33
N GLU A 130 4.46 27.40 -6.53
CA GLU A 130 5.17 27.40 -5.25
C GLU A 130 4.51 26.42 -4.26
N VAL A 131 5.35 25.76 -3.47
CA VAL A 131 4.92 24.85 -2.41
C VAL A 131 4.76 25.61 -1.10
N LEU A 132 3.61 25.43 -0.45
CA LEU A 132 3.30 25.98 0.86
C LEU A 132 3.14 24.82 1.85
N ALA A 133 3.90 24.83 2.94
CA ALA A 133 3.68 23.89 4.03
C ALA A 133 2.56 24.41 4.93
N LEU A 134 1.62 23.53 5.29
CA LEU A 134 0.63 23.84 6.32
C LEU A 134 1.36 24.14 7.65
N PRO A 135 1.06 25.27 8.33
CA PRO A 135 1.64 25.54 9.63
C PRO A 135 0.95 24.74 10.73
N GLU A 136 1.50 24.75 11.93
CA GLU A 136 0.72 24.37 13.11
C GLU A 136 -0.38 25.41 13.38
N LEU A 137 -1.59 24.94 13.59
CA LEU A 137 -2.81 25.71 13.77
C LEU A 137 -3.45 25.32 15.11
N SER A 138 -4.05 26.28 15.81
CA SER A 138 -4.66 26.04 17.12
C SER A 138 -6.18 25.99 17.08
N SER A 139 -6.78 26.27 15.91
CA SER A 139 -8.22 26.30 15.73
C SER A 139 -8.62 26.26 14.25
N GLU A 140 -9.89 25.99 13.99
CA GLU A 140 -10.50 26.13 12.67
C GLU A 140 -10.41 27.59 12.16
N ALA A 141 -10.55 28.58 13.06
CA ALA A 141 -10.44 29.99 12.71
C ALA A 141 -9.03 30.37 12.22
N ASP A 142 -7.98 29.72 12.75
CA ASP A 142 -6.61 29.92 12.26
C ASP A 142 -6.46 29.39 10.84
N LEU A 143 -7.10 28.24 10.53
CA LEU A 143 -7.14 27.72 9.16
C LEU A 143 -7.84 28.73 8.24
N GLU A 144 -9.03 29.22 8.60
CA GLU A 144 -9.76 30.24 7.81
C GLU A 144 -8.91 31.47 7.51
N ALA A 145 -8.19 31.96 8.52
CA ALA A 145 -7.33 33.13 8.38
C ALA A 145 -6.11 32.87 7.48
N TRP A 146 -5.65 31.61 7.41
CA TRP A 146 -4.50 31.19 6.63
C TRP A 146 -4.84 30.85 5.16
N LEU A 147 -6.05 30.36 4.88
CA LEU A 147 -6.52 29.95 3.55
C LEU A 147 -6.31 30.99 2.42
N PRO A 148 -6.43 32.33 2.62
CA PRO A 148 -6.30 33.30 1.54
C PRO A 148 -4.99 33.25 0.73
N GLN A 149 -3.91 32.69 1.28
CA GLN A 149 -2.62 32.58 0.57
C GLN A 149 -2.46 31.28 -0.24
N VAL A 150 -3.42 30.35 -0.15
CA VAL A 150 -3.38 29.03 -0.77
C VAL A 150 -3.67 29.08 -2.27
N ALA A 151 -4.39 30.10 -2.73
CA ALA A 151 -4.78 30.24 -4.13
C ALA A 151 -3.56 30.18 -5.07
N GLY A 152 -3.56 29.23 -6.01
CA GLY A 152 -2.47 29.04 -6.96
C GLY A 152 -1.26 28.30 -6.41
N LYS A 153 -1.32 27.74 -5.20
CA LYS A 153 -0.19 27.03 -4.55
C LYS A 153 -0.39 25.53 -4.52
N VAL A 154 0.72 24.80 -4.45
CA VAL A 154 0.73 23.40 -4.06
C VAL A 154 0.87 23.36 -2.54
N VAL A 155 0.03 22.62 -1.81
CA VAL A 155 0.06 22.63 -0.34
C VAL A 155 0.45 21.28 0.24
N ALA A 156 1.52 21.24 1.04
CA ALA A 156 1.93 20.04 1.79
C ALA A 156 1.28 20.03 3.18
N ILE A 157 0.57 18.94 3.50
CA ILE A 157 -0.31 18.88 4.69
C ILE A 157 -0.01 17.74 5.67
N SER A 158 0.98 16.89 5.37
CA SER A 158 1.32 15.75 6.21
C SER A 158 2.39 16.09 7.23
N PHE A 159 2.49 15.25 8.26
CA PHE A 159 3.46 15.41 9.34
C PHE A 159 4.88 15.52 8.75
N PRO A 160 5.62 16.62 9.01
CA PRO A 160 6.99 16.77 8.55
C PRO A 160 7.91 15.91 9.42
N GLU A 161 8.11 14.66 9.02
CA GLU A 161 8.94 13.70 9.73
C GLU A 161 10.35 14.29 10.01
N PRO A 162 10.80 14.35 11.27
CA PRO A 162 12.13 14.86 11.61
C PRO A 162 13.27 14.03 10.99
N SER A 163 12.98 12.76 10.66
CA SER A 163 13.89 11.86 9.97
C SER A 163 13.09 10.75 9.29
N CYS A 164 13.49 10.40 8.07
CA CYS A 164 12.93 9.30 7.29
C CYS A 164 13.77 8.01 7.39
N ARG A 165 14.57 7.91 8.45
CA ARG A 165 15.43 6.75 8.70
C ARG A 165 14.67 5.77 9.59
N ALA A 166 14.57 4.53 9.12
CA ALA A 166 13.94 3.44 9.85
C ALA A 166 14.49 3.33 11.29
N PRO A 167 13.66 3.02 12.30
CA PRO A 167 14.09 2.93 13.70
C PRO A 167 15.32 2.05 13.93
N GLU A 168 15.47 0.96 13.18
CA GLU A 168 16.62 0.04 13.27
C GLU A 168 17.93 0.72 12.85
N SER A 169 17.85 1.72 11.95
CA SER A 169 19.02 2.53 11.58
C SER A 169 19.47 3.41 12.75
N TRP A 170 18.51 3.97 13.50
CA TRP A 170 18.81 4.74 14.70
C TRP A 170 19.35 3.85 15.82
N GLU A 171 18.74 2.71 16.07
CA GLU A 171 19.19 1.76 17.08
C GLU A 171 20.62 1.26 16.82
N GLY A 172 20.95 0.94 15.56
CA GLY A 172 22.26 0.42 15.19
C GLY A 172 23.38 1.46 15.10
N GLN A 173 23.05 2.75 14.91
CA GLN A 173 24.06 3.80 14.60
C GLN A 173 24.11 4.93 15.63
N ALA A 174 23.05 5.16 16.41
CA ALA A 174 23.02 6.22 17.39
C ALA A 174 23.44 5.73 18.79
N THR A 175 23.88 6.67 19.64
CA THR A 175 23.99 6.38 21.07
C THR A 175 22.59 6.20 21.66
N GLN A 176 22.45 5.34 22.68
CA GLN A 176 21.16 5.11 23.34
C GLN A 176 20.48 6.42 23.78
N VAL A 177 21.26 7.37 24.31
CA VAL A 177 20.76 8.68 24.74
C VAL A 177 20.19 9.48 23.55
N SER A 178 20.88 9.47 22.40
CA SER A 178 20.42 10.18 21.21
C SER A 178 19.18 9.52 20.61
N TYR A 179 19.12 8.19 20.59
CA TYR A 179 17.97 7.46 20.07
C TYR A 179 16.72 7.70 20.92
N GLN A 180 16.83 7.60 22.24
CA GLN A 180 15.70 7.88 23.14
C GLN A 180 15.21 9.33 23.03
N ARG A 181 16.12 10.29 22.90
CA ARG A 181 15.76 11.68 22.65
C ARG A 181 15.01 11.84 21.33
N PHE A 182 15.50 11.23 20.24
CA PHE A 182 14.85 11.29 18.94
C PHE A 182 13.42 10.71 18.98
N LEU A 183 13.23 9.54 19.61
CA LEU A 183 11.91 8.94 19.77
C LEU A 183 10.95 9.87 20.51
N GLN A 184 11.40 10.46 21.62
CA GLN A 184 10.59 11.37 22.42
C GLN A 184 10.23 12.67 21.67
N GLU A 185 11.19 13.25 20.95
CA GLU A 185 10.98 14.46 20.15
C GLU A 185 10.00 14.19 19.01
N ARG A 186 10.17 13.08 18.27
CA ARG A 186 9.27 12.68 17.19
C ARG A 186 7.85 12.40 17.69
N GLU A 187 7.69 11.61 18.76
CA GLU A 187 6.37 11.31 19.34
C GLU A 187 5.66 12.60 19.82
N THR A 188 6.42 13.55 20.36
CA THR A 188 5.85 14.84 20.79
C THR A 188 5.43 15.69 19.60
N ALA A 189 6.26 15.76 18.55
CA ALA A 189 5.96 16.49 17.33
C ALA A 189 4.75 15.89 16.59
N GLU A 190 4.68 14.57 16.44
CA GLU A 190 3.57 13.88 15.77
C GLU A 190 2.25 14.09 16.52
N ARG A 191 2.28 14.04 17.86
CA ARG A 191 1.09 14.33 18.69
C ARG A 191 0.65 15.79 18.56
N SER A 192 1.58 16.74 18.60
CA SER A 192 1.29 18.17 18.39
C SER A 192 0.67 18.40 17.02
N TRP A 193 1.30 17.85 15.98
CA TRP A 193 0.83 17.94 14.60
C TRP A 193 -0.57 17.35 14.40
N THR A 194 -0.81 16.15 14.93
CA THR A 194 -2.13 15.50 14.86
C THR A 194 -3.19 16.33 15.57
N GLN A 195 -2.87 16.89 16.73
CA GLN A 195 -3.79 17.77 17.46
C GLN A 195 -4.08 19.06 16.68
N SER A 196 -3.05 19.69 16.11
CA SER A 196 -3.17 20.87 15.25
C SER A 196 -4.10 20.60 14.06
N LEU A 197 -3.89 19.48 13.36
CA LEU A 197 -4.75 19.07 12.24
C LEU A 197 -6.20 18.84 12.67
N LEU A 198 -6.44 18.18 13.80
CA LEU A 198 -7.79 17.95 14.32
C LEU A 198 -8.50 19.28 14.63
N LEU A 199 -7.80 20.22 15.26
CA LEU A 199 -8.32 21.56 15.57
C LEU A 199 -8.61 22.35 14.30
N ALA A 200 -7.70 22.34 13.32
CA ALA A 200 -7.89 22.98 12.01
C ALA A 200 -9.07 22.38 11.24
N ALA A 201 -9.32 21.09 11.39
CA ALA A 201 -10.44 20.38 10.78
C ALA A 201 -11.77 20.52 11.54
N GLY A 202 -11.80 21.21 12.68
CA GLY A 202 -13.00 21.31 13.53
C GLY A 202 -13.43 19.97 14.14
N MET A 203 -12.47 19.06 14.39
CA MET A 203 -12.74 17.70 14.86
C MET A 203 -12.32 17.51 16.33
N ASP A 204 -13.28 17.14 17.19
CA ASP A 204 -13.00 16.83 18.61
C ASP A 204 -12.26 15.50 18.81
N ARG A 205 -12.33 14.59 17.84
CA ARG A 205 -11.74 13.25 17.87
C ARG A 205 -11.46 12.74 16.47
N GLY A 206 -10.48 11.85 16.34
CA GLY A 206 -10.12 11.24 15.06
C GLY A 206 -8.63 10.95 15.00
N GLY A 207 -8.11 10.78 13.79
CA GLY A 207 -6.68 10.66 13.53
C GLY A 207 -6.26 11.58 12.40
N ALA A 208 -4.95 11.79 12.26
CA ALA A 208 -4.36 12.70 11.28
C ALA A 208 -4.91 12.50 9.86
N ARG A 209 -5.03 11.26 9.38
CA ARG A 209 -5.54 10.96 8.03
C ARG A 209 -6.94 11.51 7.77
N GLY A 210 -7.83 11.44 8.76
CA GLY A 210 -9.20 11.94 8.66
C GLY A 210 -9.25 13.46 8.69
N ALA A 211 -8.45 14.08 9.55
CA ALA A 211 -8.31 15.54 9.62
C ALA A 211 -7.69 16.11 8.32
N GLU A 212 -6.62 15.50 7.81
CA GLU A 212 -6.01 15.84 6.52
C GLU A 212 -7.04 15.77 5.38
N ALA A 213 -7.97 14.81 5.40
CA ALA A 213 -9.00 14.72 4.38
C ALA A 213 -10.01 15.90 4.44
N VAL A 214 -10.30 16.41 5.63
CA VAL A 214 -11.11 17.62 5.79
C VAL A 214 -10.32 18.82 5.31
N VAL A 215 -9.08 19.01 5.80
CA VAL A 215 -8.21 20.13 5.44
C VAL A 215 -7.97 20.18 3.93
N ALA A 216 -7.65 19.06 3.28
CA ALA A 216 -7.43 19.00 1.83
C ALA A 216 -8.61 19.53 1.01
N ARG A 217 -9.86 19.24 1.41
CA ARG A 217 -11.06 19.80 0.76
C ARG A 217 -11.14 21.32 0.95
N ARG A 218 -10.84 21.82 2.15
CA ARG A 218 -10.79 23.27 2.42
C ARG A 218 -9.74 23.99 1.58
N LEU A 219 -8.59 23.34 1.37
CA LEU A 219 -7.51 23.87 0.51
C LEU A 219 -7.91 23.91 -0.96
N GLU A 220 -8.59 22.86 -1.44
CA GLU A 220 -9.15 22.84 -2.78
C GLU A 220 -10.17 23.98 -2.97
N ASP A 221 -11.08 24.17 -2.01
CA ASP A 221 -12.06 25.27 -2.04
C ASP A 221 -11.40 26.66 -2.01
N ALA A 222 -10.25 26.78 -1.34
CA ALA A 222 -9.45 28.00 -1.31
C ALA A 222 -8.58 28.21 -2.56
N GLY A 223 -8.62 27.29 -3.52
CA GLY A 223 -7.93 27.42 -4.81
C GLY A 223 -6.50 26.89 -4.84
N ALA A 224 -6.14 25.94 -3.96
CA ALA A 224 -4.93 25.15 -4.14
C ALA A 224 -4.93 24.51 -5.54
N VAL A 225 -3.76 24.40 -6.19
CA VAL A 225 -3.65 23.72 -7.51
C VAL A 225 -3.28 22.25 -7.39
N ALA A 226 -2.71 21.85 -6.24
CA ALA A 226 -2.50 20.46 -5.84
C ALA A 226 -2.27 20.37 -4.33
N VAL A 227 -2.43 19.15 -3.79
CA VAL A 227 -2.13 18.84 -2.39
C VAL A 227 -1.07 17.75 -2.32
N LEU A 228 -0.06 17.94 -1.49
CA LEU A 228 0.98 16.95 -1.20
C LEU A 228 0.69 16.29 0.14
N ARG A 229 0.73 14.95 0.14
CA ARG A 229 0.62 14.13 1.34
C ARG A 229 1.82 13.21 1.44
N ALA A 230 2.11 12.78 2.66
CA ALA A 230 3.13 11.78 2.96
C ALA A 230 2.62 10.91 4.11
N LEU A 231 2.97 9.63 4.06
CA LEU A 231 2.59 8.69 5.12
C LEU A 231 3.60 7.57 5.18
N TRP A 232 4.72 7.89 5.81
CA TRP A 232 5.83 6.98 6.00
C TRP A 232 5.43 5.76 6.87
N SER A 233 6.07 4.63 6.61
CA SER A 233 5.79 3.34 7.27
C SER A 233 6.90 2.90 8.21
N ASP A 234 7.72 3.84 8.68
CA ASP A 234 8.91 3.56 9.48
C ASP A 234 9.96 2.65 8.79
N GLY A 235 9.87 2.47 7.46
CA GLY A 235 10.79 1.64 6.68
C GLY A 235 11.54 2.43 5.61
N TRP A 236 12.67 1.91 5.13
CA TRP A 236 13.47 2.59 4.09
C TRP A 236 12.68 2.77 2.79
N GLY A 237 12.41 4.03 2.43
CA GLY A 237 11.65 4.37 1.22
C GLY A 237 10.25 3.75 1.17
N ALA A 238 9.68 3.41 2.33
CA ALA A 238 8.42 2.68 2.44
C ALA A 238 7.30 3.60 2.90
N ASP A 239 6.32 3.78 2.03
CA ASP A 239 5.18 4.66 2.26
C ASP A 239 3.85 3.93 2.09
N LYS A 240 2.83 4.38 2.81
CA LYS A 240 1.44 3.93 2.66
C LYS A 240 0.68 4.93 1.80
N ILE A 241 0.22 4.48 0.64
CA ILE A 241 -0.58 5.30 -0.26
C ILE A 241 -2.07 4.94 -0.10
N PHE A 242 -2.90 5.95 0.12
CA PHE A 242 -4.34 5.80 0.31
C PHE A 242 -5.14 6.60 -0.74
N ASP A 243 -6.44 6.73 -0.50
CA ASP A 243 -7.38 7.54 -1.26
C ASP A 243 -7.17 9.05 -1.05
N ALA A 244 -7.31 9.79 -2.15
CA ALA A 244 -7.42 11.24 -2.17
C ALA A 244 -8.79 11.67 -1.66
N SER A 245 -8.83 12.88 -1.10
CA SER A 245 -10.06 13.51 -0.61
C SER A 245 -10.47 14.73 -1.44
N THR A 246 -9.59 15.18 -2.34
CA THR A 246 -9.86 16.23 -3.33
C THR A 246 -10.61 15.65 -4.51
N GLU A 247 -11.46 16.46 -5.13
CA GLU A 247 -12.30 16.03 -6.27
C GLU A 247 -11.92 16.70 -7.59
N ARG A 248 -11.26 17.87 -7.52
CA ARG A 248 -10.90 18.74 -8.66
C ARG A 248 -9.39 18.91 -8.82
N VAL A 249 -8.63 18.85 -7.73
CA VAL A 249 -7.17 19.08 -7.76
C VAL A 249 -6.41 17.82 -7.41
N ALA A 250 -5.24 17.63 -8.01
CA ALA A 250 -4.46 16.43 -7.78
C ALA A 250 -3.99 16.36 -6.32
N THR A 251 -4.19 15.22 -5.67
CA THR A 251 -3.48 14.86 -4.44
C THR A 251 -2.38 13.87 -4.76
N ILE A 252 -1.15 14.24 -4.42
CA ILE A 252 0.06 13.49 -4.74
C ILE A 252 0.72 13.06 -3.42
N HIS A 253 1.08 11.79 -3.35
CA HIS A 253 1.92 11.25 -2.31
C HIS A 253 3.39 11.54 -2.64
N LEU A 254 4.12 12.12 -1.69
CA LEU A 254 5.59 12.25 -1.74
C LEU A 254 6.23 11.29 -0.75
N SER A 255 7.36 10.69 -1.14
CA SER A 255 8.16 9.92 -0.20
C SER A 255 8.70 10.83 0.90
N CYS A 256 8.88 10.30 2.10
CA CYS A 256 9.38 11.07 3.24
C CYS A 256 10.68 11.86 2.95
N GLU A 257 11.59 11.33 2.11
CA GLU A 257 12.89 11.98 1.81
C GLU A 257 12.82 13.13 0.80
N ASP A 258 11.63 13.47 0.29
CA ASP A 258 11.38 14.46 -0.75
C ASP A 258 10.36 15.53 -0.32
#